data_AF-A0AAD9MUU3-F1
#
_entry.id   AF-A0AAD9MUU3-F1
#
_cell.length_a   1.000
_cell.length_b   1.000
_cell.length_c   1.000
_cell.angle_alpha   90.00
_cell.angle_beta   90.00
_cell.angle_gamma   90.00
#
_symmetry.space_group_name_H-M   'P 1'
#
loop_
_entity.id
_entity.type
_entity.pdbx_description
1 polymer ?
#
loop_
_entity_poly.entity_id
_entity_poly.type
_entity_poly.pdbx_seq_one_letter_code
_entity_poly.pdbx_strand_id
1 'polypeptide(L)'
;MNVTGSSFQLEANVFKLHHLLDIGLIKHRTAIEEICTSASRELELEVKLRMTEEEWTEQVLNFEHYKRRGPMYLDKTFTERLLEQLEDAQALLAQMLTSRYIGPLREEAAGWAEKLKEVSEVLEQWLEVQDLWHYLEAVFSNPDTAK
;
A
#
# COMPACT_ATOMS: atom_id res chain seq x y z
N MET A 1 -4.65 5.77 30.23
CA MET A 1 -4.81 6.82 31.24
C MET A 1 -6.19 7.50 31.20
N ASN A 2 -6.79 7.75 30.03
CA ASN A 2 -8.12 8.39 29.94
C ASN A 2 -9.30 7.55 30.47
N VAL A 3 -9.25 6.22 30.38
CA VAL A 3 -10.38 5.33 30.77
C VAL A 3 -10.36 4.97 32.25
N THR A 4 -9.19 4.86 32.87
CA THR A 4 -9.02 4.48 34.28
C THR A 4 -8.77 5.67 35.20
N GLY A 5 -8.66 6.89 34.66
CA GLY A 5 -8.30 8.11 35.42
C GLY A 5 -6.96 8.03 36.16
N SER A 6 -6.16 7.00 35.90
CA SER A 6 -4.96 6.66 36.65
C SER A 6 -3.73 6.92 35.77
N SER A 7 -2.77 7.67 36.31
CA SER A 7 -1.48 7.92 35.66
C SER A 7 -0.55 6.73 35.89
N PHE A 8 -0.11 6.09 34.82
CA PHE A 8 0.87 5.00 34.88
C PHE A 8 2.27 5.54 34.58
N GLN A 9 3.23 5.31 35.48
CA GLN A 9 4.65 5.41 35.13
C GLN A 9 5.02 4.13 34.36
N LEU A 10 5.13 4.25 33.03
CA LEU A 10 5.45 3.15 32.09
C LEU A 10 6.92 2.69 32.14
N GLU A 11 7.66 3.09 33.17
CA GLU A 11 9.03 2.65 33.39
C GLU A 11 9.05 1.17 33.78
N ALA A 12 9.85 0.37 33.08
CA ALA A 12 9.90 -1.10 33.20
C ALA A 12 10.16 -1.62 34.64
N ASN A 13 10.72 -0.79 35.52
CA ASN A 13 11.00 -1.14 36.92
C ASN A 13 9.88 -0.77 37.92
N VAL A 14 8.86 -0.02 37.50
CA VAL A 14 7.79 0.51 38.37
C VAL A 14 6.45 -0.16 38.08
N PHE A 15 6.19 -0.56 36.84
CA PHE A 15 4.93 -1.19 36.45
C PHE A 15 4.91 -2.69 36.80
N LYS A 16 4.28 -3.05 37.91
CA LYS A 16 4.10 -4.43 38.38
C LYS A 16 2.64 -4.87 38.24
N LEU A 17 2.41 -6.17 38.04
CA LEU A 17 1.06 -6.76 37.90
C LEU A 17 0.11 -6.42 39.07
N HIS A 18 0.64 -6.25 40.28
CA HIS A 18 -0.16 -5.88 41.45
C HIS A 18 -0.83 -4.50 41.29
N HIS A 19 -0.14 -3.53 40.69
CA HIS A 19 -0.71 -2.21 40.40
C HIS A 19 -1.90 -2.29 39.43
N LEU A 20 -1.93 -3.31 38.56
CA LEU A 20 -3.06 -3.53 37.63
C LEU A 20 -4.28 -4.08 38.38
N LEU A 21 -4.07 -5.00 39.33
CA LEU A 21 -5.13 -5.63 40.12
C LEU A 21 -5.77 -4.64 41.10
N ASP A 22 -4.97 -3.74 41.69
CA ASP A 22 -5.44 -2.73 42.66
C ASP A 22 -6.41 -1.69 42.06
N ILE A 23 -6.35 -1.45 40.75
CA ILE A 23 -7.21 -0.47 40.05
C ILE A 23 -8.63 -1.01 39.83
N GLY A 24 -8.87 -2.30 40.13
CA GLY A 24 -10.19 -2.89 39.98
C GLY A 24 -10.63 -2.93 38.52
N LEU A 25 -9.80 -3.54 37.67
CA LEU A 25 -10.03 -3.75 36.22
C LEU A 25 -11.44 -4.24 35.88
N ILE A 26 -12.06 -5.01 36.78
CA ILE A 26 -13.43 -5.53 36.64
C ILE A 26 -14.46 -4.40 36.49
N LYS A 27 -14.25 -3.25 37.15
CA LYS A 27 -15.15 -2.08 37.07
C LYS A 27 -15.13 -1.39 35.71
N HIS A 28 -14.03 -1.54 34.96
CA HIS A 28 -13.81 -0.94 33.64
C HIS A 28 -13.69 -1.99 32.53
N ARG A 29 -14.14 -3.23 32.80
CA ARG A 29 -13.97 -4.37 31.91
C ARG A 29 -14.42 -4.09 30.47
N THR A 30 -15.59 -3.48 30.30
CA THR A 30 -16.17 -3.19 28.99
C THR A 30 -15.28 -2.23 28.17
N ALA A 31 -14.77 -1.18 28.80
CA ALA A 31 -13.90 -0.22 28.14
C ALA A 31 -12.51 -0.80 27.82
N ILE A 32 -12.01 -1.70 28.68
CA ILE A 32 -10.75 -2.42 28.42
C ILE A 32 -10.93 -3.41 27.27
N GLU A 33 -12.04 -4.15 27.23
CA GLU A 33 -12.37 -5.07 26.13
C GLU A 33 -12.51 -4.31 24.80
N GLU A 34 -13.09 -3.11 24.81
CA GLU A 34 -13.16 -2.24 23.63
C GLU A 34 -11.78 -1.80 23.15
N ILE A 35 -10.90 -1.36 24.06
CA ILE A 35 -9.50 -1.00 23.73
C ILE A 35 -8.75 -2.21 23.17
N CYS A 36 -8.85 -3.38 23.81
CA CYS A 36 -8.21 -4.60 23.33
C CYS A 36 -8.72 -4.98 21.93
N THR A 37 -10.02 -4.81 21.69
CA THR A 37 -10.60 -5.07 20.37
C THR A 37 -10.09 -4.08 19.33
N SER A 38 -10.00 -2.78 19.67
CA SER A 38 -9.40 -1.75 18.79
C SER A 38 -7.95 -2.09 18.46
N ALA A 39 -7.15 -2.41 19.47
CA ALA A 39 -5.73 -2.76 19.30
C ALA A 39 -5.53 -3.98 18.40
N SER A 40 -6.36 -5.04 18.56
CA SER A 40 -6.31 -6.20 17.66
C SER A 40 -6.65 -5.84 16.21
N ARG A 41 -7.62 -4.95 15.99
CA ARG A 41 -8.00 -4.49 14.65
C ARG A 41 -6.95 -3.56 14.03
N GLU A 42 -6.32 -2.72 14.83
CA GLU A 42 -5.20 -1.87 14.40
C GLU A 42 -4.02 -2.73 13.94
N LEU A 43 -3.66 -3.77 14.70
CA LEU A 43 -2.59 -4.70 14.33
C LEU A 43 -2.89 -5.44 13.01
N GLU A 44 -4.16 -5.86 12.81
CA GLU A 44 -4.58 -6.47 11.54
C GLU A 44 -4.37 -5.52 10.35
N LEU A 45 -4.63 -4.22 10.52
CA LEU A 45 -4.41 -3.21 9.48
C LEU A 45 -2.92 -2.92 9.27
N GLU A 46 -2.15 -2.83 10.34
CA GLU A 46 -0.70 -2.60 10.29
C GLU A 46 0.02 -3.71 9.51
N VAL A 47 -0.31 -4.97 9.81
CA VAL A 47 0.26 -6.12 9.09
C VAL A 47 -0.09 -6.05 7.61
N LYS A 48 -1.34 -5.72 7.26
CA LYS A 48 -1.75 -5.58 5.85
C LYS A 48 -1.01 -4.45 5.14
N LEU A 49 -0.90 -3.29 5.78
CA LEU A 49 -0.19 -2.14 5.20
C LEU A 49 1.28 -2.48 4.93
N ARG A 50 1.95 -3.11 5.90
CA ARG A 50 3.35 -3.50 5.77
C ARG A 50 3.57 -4.52 4.66
N MET A 51 2.69 -5.51 4.54
CA MET A 51 2.77 -6.47 3.43
C MET A 51 2.63 -5.79 2.07
N THR A 52 1.70 -4.84 1.94
CA THR A 52 1.54 -4.04 0.72
C THR A 52 2.81 -3.21 0.45
N GLU A 53 3.36 -2.53 1.46
CA GLU A 53 4.62 -1.79 1.31
C GLU A 53 5.78 -2.67 0.84
N GLU A 54 5.99 -3.83 1.46
CA GLU A 54 7.04 -4.78 1.10
C GLU A 54 6.87 -5.25 -0.36
N GLU A 55 5.65 -5.64 -0.74
CA GLU A 55 5.34 -6.09 -2.10
C GLU A 55 5.62 -5.01 -3.15
N TRP A 56 5.22 -3.76 -2.91
CA TRP A 56 5.38 -2.66 -3.87
C TRP A 56 6.79 -2.08 -3.91
N THR A 57 7.56 -2.22 -2.84
CA THR A 57 8.96 -1.81 -2.80
C THR A 57 9.86 -2.76 -3.61
N GLU A 58 9.48 -4.03 -3.71
CA GLU A 58 10.24 -5.06 -4.45
C GLU A 58 9.83 -5.22 -5.92
N GLN A 59 8.79 -4.50 -6.40
CA GLN A 59 8.35 -4.62 -7.79
C GLN A 59 9.43 -4.14 -8.77
N VAL A 60 9.62 -4.90 -9.84
CA VAL A 60 10.57 -4.59 -10.91
C VAL A 60 9.83 -4.59 -12.24
N LEU A 61 10.07 -3.55 -13.04
CA LEU A 61 9.57 -3.48 -14.40
C LEU A 61 10.39 -4.37 -15.33
N ASN A 62 9.71 -5.17 -16.14
CA ASN A 62 10.36 -6.01 -17.14
C ASN A 62 10.45 -5.30 -18.49
N PHE A 63 11.60 -5.43 -19.15
CA PHE A 63 11.86 -4.79 -20.44
C PHE A 63 12.17 -5.81 -21.54
N GLU A 64 11.50 -5.67 -22.68
CA GLU A 64 11.76 -6.44 -23.88
C GLU A 64 12.79 -5.78 -24.80
N HIS A 65 13.55 -6.63 -25.49
CA HIS A 65 14.58 -6.20 -26.42
C HIS A 65 13.97 -5.73 -27.73
N TYR A 66 14.38 -4.55 -28.18
CA TYR A 66 14.02 -4.05 -29.50
C TYR A 66 15.14 -4.26 -30.52
N LYS A 67 14.90 -5.17 -31.47
CA LYS A 67 15.80 -5.45 -32.61
C LYS A 67 17.26 -5.63 -32.11
N ARG A 68 18.16 -4.72 -32.51
CA ARG A 68 19.58 -4.70 -32.11
C ARG A 68 19.92 -3.61 -31.09
N ARG A 69 18.92 -2.86 -30.60
CA ARG A 69 19.13 -1.68 -29.73
C ARG A 69 19.12 -2.00 -28.23
N GLY A 70 18.79 -3.24 -27.84
CA GLY A 70 18.75 -3.66 -26.43
C GLY A 70 17.34 -3.54 -25.83
N PRO A 71 17.20 -3.66 -24.50
CA PRO A 71 15.93 -3.53 -23.80
C PRO A 71 15.43 -2.08 -23.88
N MET A 72 14.36 -1.85 -24.64
CA MET A 72 13.79 -0.50 -24.84
C MET A 72 12.29 -0.44 -24.59
N TYR A 73 11.58 -1.57 -24.61
CA TYR A 73 10.13 -1.60 -24.38
C TYR A 73 9.81 -2.16 -23.02
N LEU A 74 8.79 -1.60 -22.39
CA LEU A 74 8.09 -2.30 -21.32
C LEU A 74 7.43 -3.55 -21.91
N ASP A 75 7.66 -4.68 -21.25
CA ASP A 75 6.92 -5.91 -21.52
C ASP A 75 5.44 -5.65 -21.25
N LYS A 76 4.65 -5.59 -22.31
CA LYS A 76 3.23 -5.22 -22.24
C LYS A 76 2.43 -6.24 -21.43
N THR A 77 2.70 -7.52 -21.60
CA THR A 77 1.96 -8.60 -20.90
C THR A 77 2.27 -8.57 -19.41
N PHE A 78 3.53 -8.35 -19.05
CA PHE A 78 3.94 -8.19 -17.66
C PHE A 78 3.34 -6.92 -17.04
N THR A 79 3.37 -5.80 -17.77
CA THR A 79 2.88 -4.50 -17.29
C THR A 79 1.36 -4.48 -17.12
N GLU A 80 0.60 -5.09 -18.03
CA GLU A 80 -0.86 -5.24 -17.89
C GLU A 80 -1.23 -6.03 -16.63
N ARG A 81 -0.50 -7.12 -16.33
CA ARG A 81 -0.69 -7.87 -15.08
C ARG A 81 -0.31 -7.07 -13.84
N LEU A 82 0.75 -6.26 -13.93
CA LEU A 82 1.15 -5.36 -12.84
C LEU A 82 0.08 -4.29 -12.57
N LEU A 83 -0.58 -3.79 -13.63
CA LEU A 83 -1.71 -2.85 -13.51
C LEU A 83 -2.92 -3.50 -12.82
N GLU A 84 -3.26 -4.76 -13.15
CA GLU A 84 -4.30 -5.50 -12.42
C GLU A 84 -3.97 -5.62 -10.91
N GLN A 85 -2.71 -5.90 -10.58
CA GLN A 85 -2.27 -5.95 -9.18
C GLN A 85 -2.31 -4.57 -8.50
N LEU A 86 -2.01 -3.49 -9.22
CA LEU A 86 -2.11 -2.11 -8.74
C LEU A 86 -3.57 -1.78 -8.37
N GLU A 87 -4.54 -2.15 -9.21
CA GLU A 87 -5.96 -1.94 -8.94
C GLU A 87 -6.41 -2.63 -7.65
N ASP A 88 -6.01 -3.89 -7.45
CA ASP A 88 -6.31 -4.65 -6.23
C ASP A 88 -5.69 -4.00 -4.98
N ALA A 89 -4.43 -3.57 -5.07
CA ALA A 89 -3.74 -2.89 -3.97
C ALA A 89 -4.37 -1.52 -3.63
N GLN A 90 -4.77 -0.74 -4.64
CA GLN A 90 -5.49 0.51 -4.46
C GLN A 90 -6.85 0.28 -3.80
N ALA A 91 -7.59 -0.77 -4.21
CA ALA A 91 -8.87 -1.13 -3.59
C ALA A 91 -8.70 -1.52 -2.11
N LEU A 92 -7.65 -2.28 -1.80
CA LEU A 92 -7.29 -2.63 -0.42
C LEU A 92 -6.99 -1.37 0.41
N LEU A 93 -6.14 -0.47 -0.08
CA LEU A 93 -5.79 0.77 0.61
C LEU A 93 -7.01 1.67 0.80
N ALA A 94 -7.89 1.77 -0.20
CA ALA A 94 -9.15 2.49 -0.10
C ALA A 94 -10.05 1.90 1.00
N GLN A 95 -10.17 0.57 1.07
CA GLN A 95 -10.90 -0.10 2.15
C GLN A 95 -10.30 0.21 3.52
N MET A 96 -8.97 0.17 3.65
CA MET A 96 -8.27 0.48 4.90
C MET A 96 -8.53 1.92 5.36
N LEU A 97 -8.52 2.89 4.44
CA LEU A 97 -8.81 4.30 4.73
C LEU A 97 -10.24 4.55 5.23
N THR A 98 -11.20 3.69 4.88
CA THR A 98 -12.57 3.73 5.43
C THR A 98 -12.69 3.12 6.82
N SER A 99 -11.69 2.36 7.29
CA SER A 99 -11.74 1.72 8.60
C SER A 99 -11.69 2.74 9.73
N ARG A 100 -12.55 2.55 10.75
CA ARG A 100 -12.54 3.39 11.96
C ARG A 100 -11.26 3.23 12.80
N TYR A 101 -10.55 2.13 12.61
CA TYR A 101 -9.33 1.78 13.34
C TYR A 101 -8.05 2.27 12.63
N ILE A 102 -8.16 2.98 11.50
CA ILE A 102 -7.00 3.43 10.71
C ILE A 102 -6.24 4.58 11.35
N GLY A 103 -6.72 5.16 12.46
CA GLY A 103 -6.25 6.42 13.06
C GLY A 103 -4.75 6.72 12.89
N PRO A 104 -3.84 5.93 13.50
CA PRO A 104 -2.40 6.15 13.41
C PRO A 104 -1.78 5.81 12.05
N LEU A 105 -2.38 4.89 11.28
CA LEU A 105 -1.89 4.41 9.98
C LEU A 105 -2.41 5.23 8.79
N ARG A 106 -3.30 6.19 9.04
CA ARG A 106 -4.05 6.91 7.99
C ARG A 106 -3.13 7.67 7.04
N GLU A 107 -2.14 8.38 7.57
CA GLU A 107 -1.23 9.20 6.78
C GLU A 107 -0.36 8.33 5.88
N GLU A 108 0.16 7.23 6.43
CA GLU A 108 0.97 6.26 5.70
C GLU A 108 0.17 5.54 4.61
N ALA A 109 -1.03 5.04 4.93
CA ALA A 109 -1.92 4.41 3.95
C ALA A 109 -2.37 5.38 2.84
N ALA A 110 -2.61 6.65 3.17
CA ALA A 110 -2.96 7.67 2.18
C ALA A 110 -1.77 7.98 1.25
N GLY A 111 -0.57 8.09 1.81
CA GLY A 111 0.65 8.30 1.01
C GLY A 111 0.92 7.13 0.07
N TRP A 112 0.73 5.89 0.51
CA TRP A 112 0.82 4.71 -0.37
C TRP A 112 -0.26 4.71 -1.45
N ALA A 113 -1.50 5.06 -1.11
CA ALA A 113 -2.59 5.13 -2.09
C ALA A 113 -2.30 6.14 -3.20
N GLU A 114 -1.75 7.31 -2.86
CA GLU A 114 -1.36 8.34 -3.83
C GLU A 114 -0.20 7.88 -4.72
N LYS A 115 0.85 7.29 -4.13
CA LYS A 115 2.00 6.74 -4.89
C LYS A 115 1.57 5.68 -5.90
N LEU A 116 0.79 4.68 -5.47
CA LEU A 116 0.34 3.61 -6.36
C LEU A 116 -0.59 4.11 -7.44
N LYS A 117 -1.38 5.16 -7.16
CA LYS A 117 -2.19 5.83 -8.16
C LYS A 117 -1.33 6.50 -9.23
N GLU A 118 -0.34 7.29 -8.83
CA GLU A 118 0.58 7.95 -9.76
C GLU A 118 1.34 6.94 -10.63
N VAL A 119 1.82 5.84 -10.02
CA VAL A 119 2.50 4.76 -10.76
C VAL A 119 1.57 4.15 -11.81
N SER A 120 0.31 3.87 -11.47
CA SER A 120 -0.68 3.33 -12.43
C SER A 120 -0.87 4.28 -13.61
N GLU A 121 -1.13 5.56 -13.35
CA GLU A 121 -1.35 6.56 -14.39
C GLU A 121 -0.12 6.69 -15.32
N VAL A 122 1.08 6.68 -14.75
CA VAL A 122 2.33 6.75 -15.53
C VAL A 122 2.53 5.50 -16.39
N LEU A 123 2.28 4.30 -15.85
CA LEU A 123 2.43 3.06 -16.60
C LEU A 123 1.43 2.95 -17.76
N GLU A 124 0.18 3.34 -17.54
CA GLU A 124 -0.85 3.39 -18.59
C GLU A 124 -0.45 4.34 -19.72
N GLN A 125 -0.04 5.57 -19.38
CA GLN A 125 0.43 6.54 -20.37
C GLN A 125 1.67 6.06 -21.11
N TRP A 126 2.58 5.37 -20.43
CA TRP A 126 3.75 4.80 -21.06
C TRP A 126 3.36 3.74 -22.10
N LEU A 127 2.45 2.82 -21.76
CA LEU A 127 1.95 1.82 -22.71
C LEU A 127 1.27 2.46 -23.93
N GLU A 128 0.46 3.50 -23.73
CA GLU A 128 -0.19 4.23 -24.83
C GLU A 128 0.84 4.87 -25.77
N VAL A 129 1.82 5.58 -25.22
CA VAL A 129 2.89 6.22 -26.01
C VAL A 129 3.75 5.17 -26.71
N GLN A 130 4.02 4.04 -26.05
CA GLN A 130 4.77 2.92 -26.64
C GLN A 130 4.04 2.30 -27.83
N ASP A 131 2.73 2.07 -27.72
CA ASP A 131 1.90 1.55 -28.80
C ASP A 131 1.83 2.52 -29.98
N LEU A 132 1.66 3.82 -29.71
CA LEU A 132 1.68 4.87 -30.75
C LEU A 132 3.04 4.92 -31.46
N TRP A 133 4.14 4.87 -30.69
CA TRP A 133 5.48 4.84 -31.24
C TRP A 133 5.69 3.61 -32.14
N HIS A 134 5.20 2.43 -31.73
CA HIS A 134 5.32 1.20 -32.51
C HIS A 134 4.57 1.31 -33.84
N TYR A 135 3.36 1.88 -33.82
CA TYR A 135 2.58 2.16 -35.02
C TYR A 135 3.32 3.12 -35.96
N LEU A 136 3.82 4.25 -35.43
CA LEU A 136 4.56 5.23 -36.24
C LEU A 136 5.84 4.65 -36.83
N GLU A 137 6.56 3.82 -36.08
CA GLU A 137 7.76 3.16 -36.59
C GLU A 137 7.45 2.25 -37.79
N ALA A 138 6.36 1.50 -37.76
CA ALA A 138 5.93 0.67 -38.87
C ALA A 138 5.58 1.52 -40.12
N VAL A 139 4.91 2.66 -39.93
CA VAL A 139 4.55 3.59 -41.01
C VAL A 139 5.77 4.25 -41.64
N PHE A 140 6.72 4.71 -40.83
CA PHE A 140 7.92 5.42 -41.32
C PHE A 140 9.04 4.48 -41.80
N SER A 141 9.05 3.23 -41.36
CA SER A 141 10.02 2.22 -41.81
C SER A 141 9.61 1.53 -43.12
N ASN A 142 8.37 1.69 -43.56
CA ASN A 142 7.90 1.16 -44.83
C ASN A 142 8.07 2.22 -45.96
N PRO A 143 8.90 1.94 -46.99
CA PRO A 143 9.17 2.89 -48.07
C PRO A 143 7.93 3.32 -48.89
N ASP A 144 6.90 2.47 -48.94
CA ASP A 144 5.68 2.74 -49.72
C ASP A 144 4.72 3.73 -49.02
N THR A 145 4.84 3.89 -47.70
CA THR A 145 4.03 4.81 -46.88
C THR A 145 4.76 6.10 -46.49
N ALA A 146 6.09 6.15 -46.61
CA ALA A 146 6.91 7.30 -46.22
C ALA A 146 7.02 8.42 -47.30
N LYS A 147 6.07 8.50 -48.24
CA LYS A 147 6.07 9.43 -49.38
C LYS A 147 5.11 10.59 -49.21
#